data_AF-A0A841CMT1-F1
#
_entry.id   AF-A0A841CMT1-F1
#
_cell.length_a   1.000
_cell.length_b   1.000
_cell.length_c   1.000
_cell.angle_alpha   90.00
_cell.angle_beta   90.00
_cell.angle_gamma   90.00
#
_symmetry.space_group_name_H-M   'P 1'
#
loop_
_entity.id
_entity.type
_entity.pdbx_description
1 polymer ?
#
loop_
_entity_poly.entity_id
_entity_poly.type
_entity_poly.pdbx_seq_one_letter_code
_entity_poly.pdbx_strand_id
1 'polypeptide(L)' 'MDRDQAVGAAMQALFDAADDDAATGGPDIVRRIYPTVAVITADGYEEVADGELAGFAARLTP' A
#
# COMPACT_ATOMS: atom_id res chain seq x y z
N MET A 1 0.92 16.77 4.19
CA MET A 1 0.88 15.31 4.32
C MET A 1 2.30 14.82 4.17
N ASP A 2 2.80 14.01 5.09
CA ASP A 2 4.14 13.41 4.98
C ASP A 2 4.13 12.14 4.10
N ARG A 3 5.31 11.54 3.89
CA ARG A 3 5.49 10.33 3.06
C ARG A 3 4.63 9.17 3.56
N ASP A 4 4.65 8.90 4.85
CA ASP A 4 3.97 7.74 5.44
C ASP A 4 2.46 7.91 5.40
N GLN A 5 1.96 9.12 5.62
CA GLN A 5 0.56 9.46 5.43
C GLN A 5 0.14 9.28 3.96
N ALA A 6 0.99 9.62 2.99
CA ALA A 6 0.72 9.43 1.56
C ALA A 6 0.66 7.96 1.18
N VAL A 7 1.66 7.17 1.59
CA VAL A 7 1.70 5.73 1.35
C VAL A 7 0.50 5.05 2.01
N GLY A 8 0.18 5.42 3.25
CA GLY A 8 -0.98 4.89 3.97
C GLY A 8 -2.30 5.21 3.29
N ALA A 9 -2.49 6.43 2.80
CA ALA A 9 -3.68 6.81 2.06
C ALA A 9 -3.81 6.03 0.73
N ALA A 10 -2.71 5.83 0.00
CA ALA A 10 -2.70 5.03 -1.22
C ALA A 10 -3.03 3.56 -0.95
N MET A 11 -2.45 2.99 0.11
CA MET A 11 -2.73 1.61 0.54
C MET A 11 -4.20 1.43 0.96
N GLN A 12 -4.78 2.37 1.71
CA GLN A 12 -6.20 2.35 2.06
C GLN A 12 -7.08 2.42 0.81
N ALA A 13 -6.79 3.33 -0.13
CA ALA A 13 -7.59 3.48 -1.35
C ALA A 13 -7.57 2.21 -2.21
N LEU A 14 -6.42 1.53 -2.30
CA LEU A 14 -6.32 0.25 -3.03
C LEU A 14 -7.04 -0.90 -2.30
N PHE A 15 -7.05 -0.89 -0.97
CA PHE A 15 -7.82 -1.85 -0.18
C PHE A 15 -9.33 -1.65 -0.37
N ASP A 16 -9.81 -0.41 -0.24
CA ASP A 16 -11.24 -0.09 -0.46
C ASP A 16 -11.67 -0.45 -1.89
N ALA A 17 -10.82 -0.16 -2.89
CA ALA A 17 -11.09 -0.55 -4.27
C ALA A 17 -11.20 -2.08 -4.45
N ALA A 18 -10.39 -2.86 -3.74
CA ALA A 18 -10.43 -4.32 -3.79
C ALA A 18 -11.66 -4.92 -3.07
N ASP A 19 -12.22 -4.23 -2.08
CA ASP A 19 -13.43 -4.67 -1.38
C ASP A 19 -14.68 -4.57 -2.29
N ASP A 20 -14.75 -3.51 -3.10
CA ASP A 20 -15.88 -3.23 -3.99
C ASP A 20 -15.74 -3.83 -5.41
N ASP A 21 -14.52 -4.10 -5.88
CA ASP A 21 -14.24 -4.62 -7.23
C ASP A 21 -13.42 -5.92 -7.22
N ALA A 22 -14.06 -7.03 -7.59
CA ALA A 22 -13.43 -8.36 -7.64
C ALA A 22 -12.27 -8.48 -8.64
N ALA A 23 -12.11 -7.55 -9.59
CA ALA A 23 -10.97 -7.52 -10.49
C ALA A 23 -9.73 -6.83 -9.89
N THR A 24 -9.89 -6.16 -8.75
CA THR A 24 -8.82 -5.45 -8.03
C THR A 24 -8.33 -6.30 -6.86
N GLY A 25 -7.03 -6.63 -6.87
CA GLY A 25 -6.42 -7.43 -5.80
C GLY A 25 -5.99 -6.56 -4.62
N GLY A 26 -6.55 -6.83 -3.44
CA GLY A 26 -6.08 -6.24 -2.18
C GLY A 26 -4.77 -6.86 -1.68
N PRO A 27 -4.17 -6.32 -0.60
CA PRO A 27 -3.00 -6.93 0.03
C PRO A 27 -3.32 -8.33 0.59
N ASP A 28 -2.50 -9.33 0.22
CA ASP A 28 -2.57 -10.70 0.73
C ASP A 28 -1.45 -10.93 1.76
N ILE A 29 -1.79 -10.75 3.03
CA ILE A 29 -0.84 -10.85 4.16
C ILE A 29 -0.35 -12.30 4.35
N VAL A 30 -1.18 -13.30 4.03
CA VAL A 30 -0.84 -14.71 4.19
C VAL A 30 0.26 -15.10 3.20
N ARG A 31 0.13 -14.66 1.94
CA ARG A 31 1.11 -14.91 0.89
C ARG A 31 2.21 -13.86 0.81
N ARG A 32 2.09 -12.77 1.57
CA ARG A 32 3.00 -11.60 1.55
C ARG A 32 3.08 -10.98 0.16
N ILE A 33 1.91 -10.71 -0.43
CA ILE A 33 1.78 -10.03 -1.72
C ILE A 33 1.11 -8.68 -1.45
N TYR A 34 1.78 -7.60 -1.84
CA TYR A 34 1.34 -6.22 -1.61
C TYR A 34 1.30 -5.44 -2.92
N PRO A 35 0.53 -4.33 -3.00
CA PRO A 35 0.66 -3.40 -4.10
C PRO A 35 2.07 -2.81 -4.18
N THR A 36 2.62 -2.67 -5.38
CA THR A 36 3.87 -1.92 -5.57
C THR A 36 3.59 -0.43 -5.39
N VAL A 37 4.35 0.24 -4.52
CA VAL A 37 4.22 1.68 -4.25
C VAL A 37 5.57 2.34 -4.43
N ALA A 38 5.58 3.52 -5.05
CA ALA A 38 6.76 4.36 -5.14
C ALA A 38 6.42 5.80 -4.75
N VAL A 39 7.40 6.46 -4.13
CA VAL A 39 7.36 7.87 -3.77
C VAL A 39 8.30 8.61 -4.70
N ILE A 40 7.82 9.72 -5.29
CA ILE A 40 8.62 10.55 -6.17
C ILE A 40 8.73 11.93 -5.53
N THR A 41 9.96 12.35 -5.22
CA THR A 41 10.28 13.66 -4.63
C THR A 41 11.29 14.42 -5.50
N ALA A 42 11.79 15.55 -5.01
CA ALA A 42 12.89 16.26 -5.65
C ALA A 42 14.18 15.43 -5.72
N ASP A 43 14.34 14.44 -4.84
CA ASP A 43 15.49 13.52 -4.81
C ASP A 43 15.31 12.34 -5.79
N GLY A 44 14.16 12.24 -6.45
CA GLY A 44 13.86 11.25 -7.48
C GLY A 44 12.87 10.18 -7.03
N TYR A 45 12.98 9.01 -7.67
CA TYR A 45 12.13 7.84 -7.44
C TYR A 45 12.67 6.98 -6.29
N GLU A 46 11.78 6.59 -5.39
CA GLU A 46 12.05 5.62 -4.33
C GLU A 46 10.92 4.59 -4.29
N GLU A 47 11.23 3.32 -4.45
CA GLU A 47 10.27 2.23 -4.24
C GLU A 47 10.13 1.94 -2.75
N VAL A 48 8.88 1.85 -2.28
CA VAL A 48 8.57 1.53 -0.89
C VAL A 48 8.78 0.03 -0.69
N ALA A 49 9.60 -0.34 0.29
CA ALA A 49 9.92 -1.75 0.54
C ALA A 49 8.70 -2.54 1.04
N ASP A 50 8.58 -3.81 0.62
CA ASP A 50 7.52 -4.72 1.07
C ASP A 50 7.38 -4.82 2.59
N GLY A 51 8.49 -4.72 3.34
CA GLY A 51 8.45 -4.73 4.80
C GLY A 51 7.71 -3.53 5.39
N GLU A 52 7.83 -2.37 4.75
CA GLU A 52 7.10 -1.15 5.11
C GLU A 52 5.62 -1.29 4.73
N LEU A 53 5.35 -1.76 3.51
CA LEU A 53 3.99 -2.03 3.00
C LEU A 53 3.25 -3.06 3.84
N ALA A 54 3.93 -4.09 4.34
CA ALA A 54 3.38 -5.05 5.28
C ALA A 54 2.89 -4.38 6.59
N GLY A 55 3.65 -3.39 7.08
CA GLY A 55 3.27 -2.58 8.24
C GLY A 55 2.01 -1.76 7.99
N PHE A 56 1.82 -1.22 6.79
CA PHE A 56 0.58 -0.56 6.38
C PHE A 56 -0.58 -1.58 6.26
N ALA A 57 -0.36 -2.68 5.56
CA ALA A 57 -1.37 -3.72 5.33
C ALA A 57 -1.92 -4.30 6.64
N ALA A 58 -1.06 -4.51 7.64
CA ALA A 58 -1.46 -5.00 8.96
C ALA A 58 -2.38 -4.03 9.73
N ARG A 59 -2.46 -2.75 9.34
CA ARG A 59 -3.38 -1.76 9.95
C ARG A 59 -4.73 -1.68 9.24
N LEU A 60 -4.84 -2.22 8.02
CA LEU A 60 -6.06 -2.21 7.21
C LEU A 60 -7.00 -3.36 7.56
N THR A 61 -6.47 -4.42 8.18
CA THR A 61 -7.24 -5.59 8.62
C THR A 61 -7.50 -5.50 10.13
N PRO A 62 -8.74 -5.77 10.59
CA PRO A 62 -9.09 -5.75 12.02
C PRO A 62 -8.46 -6.89 12.83
#